data_AF-F8KYG3-F1
#
_entry.id   AF-F8KYG3-F1
#
_cell.length_a   1.000
_cell.length_b   1.000
_cell.length_c   1.000
_cell.angle_alpha   90.00
_cell.angle_beta   90.00
_cell.angle_gamma   90.00
#
_symmetry.space_group_name_H-M   'P 1'
#
loop_
_entity.id
_entity.type
_entity.pdbx_description
1 polymer ?
#
loop_
_entity_poly.entity_id
_entity_poly.type
_entity_poly.pdbx_seq_one_letter_code
_entity_poly.pdbx_strand_id
1 'polypeptide(L)'
;MFRMPLYEIHKKHSHSIGTRKTKEIPLLDLHELGAGKLSALFGRHASRDLFDAHQLFTKCSLDIEQLRLACLVYGAMGTKDWRQISSDEIHFEESELKDQLIPVLRKRSFRNGDWLGWTNQLLMECKTALKILFPLREREQAFLQSLFENGAIDATLATDDRKLIEKINSHPLLRWKAKLILENRQK
;
A
#
# COMPACT_ATOMS: atom_id res chain seq x y z
N MET A 1 -9.60 -14.04 -3.86
CA MET A 1 -8.41 -13.25 -4.27
C MET A 1 -7.17 -14.02 -3.83
N PHE A 2 -6.50 -14.71 -4.75
CA PHE A 2 -5.31 -15.51 -4.43
C PHE A 2 -4.14 -14.56 -4.14
N ARG A 3 -3.89 -14.30 -2.86
CA ARG A 3 -2.77 -13.47 -2.40
C ARG A 3 -1.62 -14.39 -2.04
N MET A 4 -0.53 -14.29 -2.79
CA MET A 4 0.75 -14.87 -2.40
C MET A 4 1.54 -13.73 -1.75
N PRO A 5 1.89 -13.82 -0.45
CA PRO A 5 2.68 -12.78 0.22
C PRO A 5 3.96 -12.53 -0.56
N LEU A 6 4.36 -11.29 -0.79
CA LEU A 6 5.63 -10.94 -1.44
C LEU A 6 6.81 -11.26 -0.51
N TYR A 7 6.71 -10.91 0.76
CA TYR A 7 7.74 -11.16 1.76
C TYR A 7 7.40 -12.34 2.67
N GLU A 8 8.29 -12.64 3.62
CA GLU A 8 8.07 -13.69 4.60
C GLU A 8 6.92 -13.35 5.55
N ILE A 9 6.17 -14.37 5.96
CA ILE A 9 5.11 -14.23 6.95
C ILE A 9 5.75 -14.20 8.34
N HIS A 10 5.41 -13.19 9.12
CA HIS A 10 5.87 -13.04 10.49
C HIS A 10 4.85 -13.61 11.47
N LYS A 11 5.31 -14.36 12.47
CA LYS A 11 4.42 -14.85 13.54
C LYS A 11 4.42 -13.88 14.71
N LYS A 12 3.24 -13.44 15.16
CA LYS A 12 3.10 -12.65 16.40
C LYS A 12 2.10 -13.27 17.36
N HIS A 13 2.24 -12.94 18.63
CA HIS A 13 1.28 -13.30 19.67
C HIS A 13 0.27 -12.17 19.87
N SER A 14 -0.97 -12.51 20.18
CA SER A 14 -1.96 -11.50 20.58
C SER A 14 -1.60 -10.93 21.94
N HIS A 15 -2.14 -9.74 22.22
CA HIS A 15 -2.25 -9.26 23.60
C HIS A 15 -3.17 -10.20 24.39
N SER A 16 -2.94 -10.30 25.69
CA SER A 16 -3.82 -11.07 26.58
C SER A 16 -5.14 -10.33 26.77
N ILE A 17 -6.25 -11.00 26.52
CA ILE A 17 -7.60 -10.51 26.84
C ILE A 17 -8.18 -11.45 27.88
N GLY A 18 -8.15 -11.03 29.15
CA GLY A 18 -8.41 -11.90 30.28
C GLY A 18 -7.43 -13.07 30.31
N THR A 19 -7.95 -14.30 30.34
CA THR A 19 -7.15 -15.54 30.31
C THR A 19 -6.80 -16.00 28.89
N ARG A 20 -7.32 -15.35 27.86
CA ARG A 20 -7.12 -15.77 26.47
C ARG A 20 -5.91 -15.08 25.86
N LYS A 21 -5.03 -15.88 25.25
CA LYS A 21 -3.90 -15.41 24.43
C LYS A 21 -3.70 -16.37 23.28
N THR A 22 -3.70 -15.84 22.06
CA THR A 22 -3.40 -16.62 20.86
C THR A 22 -1.94 -16.43 20.50
N LYS A 23 -1.24 -17.52 20.19
CA LYS A 23 0.18 -17.50 19.84
C LYS A 23 0.36 -17.77 18.35
N GLU A 24 1.50 -17.32 17.81
CA GLU A 24 1.96 -17.65 16.46
C GLU A 24 0.95 -17.33 15.34
N ILE A 25 0.26 -16.20 15.47
CA ILE A 25 -0.65 -15.71 14.44
C ILE A 25 0.20 -15.28 13.23
N PRO A 26 -0.03 -15.86 12.04
CA PRO A 26 0.67 -15.45 10.84
C PRO A 26 0.21 -14.05 10.41
N LEU A 27 1.15 -13.14 10.28
CA LEU A 27 0.95 -11.77 9.85
C LEU A 27 1.76 -11.51 8.59
N LEU A 28 1.16 -10.69 7.71
CA LEU A 28 1.85 -10.18 6.56
C LEU A 28 2.99 -9.25 6.99
N ASP A 29 4.03 -9.18 6.16
CA ASP A 29 5.13 -8.26 6.36
C ASP A 29 4.66 -6.79 6.39
N LEU A 30 5.32 -5.96 7.21
CA LEU A 30 4.93 -4.57 7.42
C LEU A 30 5.02 -3.74 6.13
N HIS A 31 6.01 -3.98 5.28
CA HIS A 31 6.17 -3.27 4.02
C HIS A 31 5.03 -3.61 3.06
N GLU A 32 4.62 -4.87 3.06
CA GLU A 32 3.52 -5.36 2.23
C GLU A 32 2.16 -4.88 2.74
N LEU A 33 1.97 -4.78 4.06
CA LEU A 33 0.83 -4.09 4.66
C LEU A 33 0.79 -2.61 4.26
N GLY A 34 1.95 -1.93 4.29
CA GLY A 34 2.08 -0.53 3.88
C GLY A 34 1.69 -0.31 2.43
N ALA A 35 2.20 -1.14 1.53
CA ALA A 35 1.85 -1.12 0.11
C ALA A 35 0.34 -1.35 -0.11
N GLY A 36 -0.26 -2.29 0.62
CA GLY A 36 -1.71 -2.53 0.59
C GLY A 36 -2.52 -1.33 1.08
N LYS A 37 -2.07 -0.64 2.14
CA LYS A 37 -2.72 0.58 2.65
C LYS A 37 -2.62 1.73 1.67
N LEU A 38 -1.48 1.94 1.04
CA LEU A 38 -1.33 2.94 0.00
C LEU A 38 -2.19 2.62 -1.24
N SER A 39 -2.24 1.36 -1.65
CA SER A 39 -3.12 0.93 -2.75
C SER A 39 -4.59 1.20 -2.47
N ALA A 40 -5.05 0.94 -1.23
CA ALA A 40 -6.40 1.29 -0.80
C ALA A 40 -6.63 2.81 -0.76
N LEU A 41 -5.68 3.55 -0.19
CA LEU A 41 -5.74 5.02 -0.10
C LEU A 41 -5.87 5.67 -1.47
N PHE A 42 -5.02 5.29 -2.43
CA PHE A 42 -5.07 5.82 -3.79
C PHE A 42 -6.29 5.38 -4.60
N GLY A 43 -6.90 4.25 -4.22
CA GLY A 43 -8.07 3.71 -4.91
C GLY A 43 -9.41 4.21 -4.37
N ARG A 44 -9.48 4.65 -3.11
CA ARG A 44 -10.75 4.97 -2.42
C ARG A 44 -10.79 6.33 -1.75
N HIS A 45 -9.65 6.96 -1.48
CA HIS A 45 -9.55 8.25 -0.78
C HIS A 45 -10.27 8.29 0.59
N ALA A 46 -10.35 7.17 1.30
CA ALA A 46 -11.04 7.09 2.59
C ALA A 46 -10.16 7.60 3.75
N SER A 47 -10.75 8.34 4.70
CA SER A 47 -10.05 8.86 5.88
C SER A 47 -9.37 7.80 6.73
N ARG A 48 -9.97 6.62 6.85
CA ARG A 48 -9.37 5.49 7.59
C ARG A 48 -8.09 4.97 6.94
N ASP A 49 -8.05 4.93 5.60
CA ASP A 49 -6.84 4.52 4.88
C ASP A 49 -5.73 5.57 5.05
N LEU A 50 -6.07 6.86 5.10
CA LEU A 50 -5.11 7.94 5.39
C LEU A 50 -4.53 7.79 6.81
N PHE A 51 -5.39 7.56 7.80
CA PHE A 51 -4.96 7.32 9.17
C PHE A 51 -4.05 6.11 9.27
N ASP A 52 -4.46 4.96 8.69
CA ASP A 52 -3.69 3.73 8.75
C ASP A 52 -2.34 3.84 8.03
N ALA A 53 -2.31 4.48 6.86
CA ALA A 53 -1.07 4.78 6.15
C ALA A 53 -0.16 5.64 7.04
N HIS A 54 -0.67 6.77 7.56
CA HIS A 54 0.09 7.64 8.46
C HIS A 54 0.68 6.89 9.65
N GLN A 55 -0.11 6.06 10.34
CA GLN A 55 0.38 5.27 11.47
C GLN A 55 1.54 4.35 11.06
N LEU A 56 1.43 3.71 9.90
CA LEU A 56 2.45 2.79 9.40
C LEU A 56 3.74 3.54 9.04
N PHE A 57 3.64 4.68 8.35
CA PHE A 57 4.82 5.47 7.94
C PHE A 57 5.51 6.18 9.10
N THR A 58 4.78 6.56 10.15
CA THR A 58 5.34 7.37 11.25
C THR A 58 5.75 6.54 12.47
N LYS A 59 5.16 5.36 12.68
CA LYS A 59 5.40 4.54 13.90
C LYS A 59 6.10 3.23 13.64
N CYS A 60 6.20 2.77 12.39
CA CYS A 60 6.93 1.57 12.06
C CYS A 60 8.29 1.92 11.47
N SER A 61 9.30 1.11 11.80
CA SER A 61 10.57 1.13 11.09
C SER A 61 10.37 0.34 9.79
N LEU A 62 10.53 1.02 8.66
CA LEU A 62 10.35 0.45 7.33
C LEU A 62 11.66 0.60 6.56
N ASP A 63 12.12 -0.50 5.96
CA ASP A 63 13.07 -0.48 4.87
C ASP A 63 12.39 0.10 3.64
N ILE A 64 12.94 1.22 3.19
CA ILE A 64 12.36 2.02 2.12
C ILE A 64 12.44 1.28 0.77
N GLU A 65 13.49 0.50 0.51
CA GLU A 65 13.62 -0.25 -0.74
C GLU A 65 12.63 -1.42 -0.78
N GLN A 66 12.45 -2.13 0.34
CA GLN A 66 11.44 -3.18 0.45
C GLN A 66 10.01 -2.62 0.34
N LEU A 67 9.76 -1.47 0.95
CA LEU A 67 8.47 -0.79 0.82
C LEU A 67 8.21 -0.37 -0.62
N ARG A 68 9.21 0.18 -1.30
CA ARG A 68 9.08 0.62 -2.70
C ARG A 68 8.78 -0.54 -3.63
N LEU A 69 9.48 -1.67 -3.49
CA LEU A 69 9.19 -2.87 -4.27
C LEU A 69 7.77 -3.40 -3.98
N ALA A 70 7.35 -3.47 -2.72
CA ALA A 70 5.99 -3.88 -2.38
C ALA A 70 4.94 -2.95 -2.98
N CYS A 71 5.17 -1.63 -2.88
CA CYS A 71 4.34 -0.59 -3.50
C CYS A 71 4.22 -0.77 -5.01
N LEU A 72 5.34 -0.98 -5.71
CA LEU A 72 5.36 -1.22 -7.15
C LEU A 72 4.52 -2.44 -7.54
N VAL A 73 4.73 -3.56 -6.84
CA VAL A 73 4.04 -4.84 -7.08
C VAL A 73 2.54 -4.73 -6.77
N TYR A 74 2.16 -4.05 -5.68
CA TYR A 74 0.76 -3.81 -5.33
C TYR A 74 0.07 -2.81 -6.26
N GLY A 75 0.79 -1.78 -6.72
CA GLY A 75 0.30 -0.85 -7.73
C GLY A 75 0.01 -1.53 -9.06
N ALA A 76 0.91 -2.42 -9.49
CA ALA A 76 0.73 -3.26 -10.67
C ALA A 76 -0.50 -4.18 -10.61
N MET A 77 -0.84 -4.70 -9.41
CA MET A 77 -2.06 -5.50 -9.20
C MET A 77 -3.33 -4.64 -9.12
N GLY A 78 -3.17 -3.37 -8.79
CA GLY A 78 -4.26 -2.43 -8.59
C GLY A 78 -5.01 -2.08 -9.87
N THR A 79 -6.08 -1.32 -9.70
CA THR A 79 -6.86 -0.74 -10.81
C THR A 79 -6.28 0.58 -11.29
N LYS A 80 -5.72 1.38 -10.37
CA LYS A 80 -5.13 2.69 -10.65
C LYS A 80 -3.70 2.53 -11.15
N ASP A 81 -3.32 3.30 -12.17
CA ASP A 81 -1.95 3.34 -12.68
C ASP A 81 -1.08 4.25 -11.81
N TRP A 82 -0.11 3.64 -11.12
CA TRP A 82 0.75 4.36 -10.19
C TRP A 82 1.77 5.27 -10.88
N ARG A 83 1.97 5.13 -12.20
CA ARG A 83 2.80 6.05 -12.98
C ARG A 83 2.22 7.47 -12.99
N GLN A 84 0.91 7.60 -12.77
CA GLN A 84 0.20 8.89 -12.79
C GLN A 84 -0.01 9.47 -11.38
N ILE A 85 0.31 8.71 -10.33
CA ILE A 85 0.04 9.12 -8.95
C ILE A 85 1.02 10.23 -8.53
N SER A 86 0.46 11.32 -8.03
CA SER A 86 1.17 12.35 -7.27
C SER A 86 0.76 12.32 -5.80
N SER A 87 1.67 12.75 -4.91
CA SER A 87 1.34 13.00 -3.50
C SER A 87 0.19 14.00 -3.34
N ASP A 88 -0.04 14.86 -4.33
CA ASP A 88 -1.09 15.87 -4.30
C ASP A 88 -2.50 15.32 -4.50
N GLU A 89 -2.63 14.11 -5.05
CA GLU A 89 -3.94 13.46 -5.21
C GLU A 89 -4.58 13.05 -3.88
N ILE A 90 -3.79 12.96 -2.80
CA ILE A 90 -4.33 12.62 -1.49
C ILE A 90 -4.99 13.85 -0.90
N HIS A 91 -6.29 13.68 -0.65
CA HIS A 91 -7.18 14.61 0.02
C HIS A 91 -8.18 13.80 0.84
N PHE A 92 -8.90 14.48 1.73
CA PHE A 92 -10.00 13.89 2.50
C PHE A 92 -11.22 14.80 2.37
N GLU A 93 -12.41 14.21 2.52
CA GLU A 93 -13.65 14.95 2.64
C GLU A 93 -14.00 15.12 4.13
N GLU A 94 -14.32 16.33 4.56
CA GLU A 94 -14.60 16.61 5.99
C GLU A 94 -15.80 15.82 6.52
N SER A 95 -16.84 15.64 5.70
CA SER A 95 -18.03 14.85 6.03
C SER A 95 -17.68 13.38 6.30
N GLU A 96 -16.94 12.76 5.37
CA GLU A 96 -16.49 11.37 5.48
C GLU A 96 -15.59 11.18 6.69
N LEU A 97 -14.67 12.11 6.94
CA LEU A 97 -13.80 12.07 8.11
C LEU A 97 -14.60 12.10 9.42
N LYS A 98 -15.54 13.04 9.53
CA LYS A 98 -16.38 13.22 10.72
C LYS A 98 -17.25 12.01 11.00
N ASP A 99 -17.74 11.34 9.97
CA ASP A 99 -18.67 10.21 10.10
C ASP A 99 -17.94 8.87 10.22
N GLN A 100 -16.80 8.70 9.56
CA GLN A 100 -16.11 7.40 9.45
C GLN A 100 -14.89 7.27 10.34
N LEU A 101 -14.11 8.32 10.56
CA LEU A 101 -12.85 8.26 11.31
C LEU A 101 -13.01 8.78 12.73
N ILE A 102 -13.53 9.98 12.91
CA ILE A 102 -13.59 10.62 14.24
C ILE A 102 -14.28 9.76 15.31
N PRO A 103 -15.42 9.09 15.04
CA PRO A 103 -16.14 8.32 16.06
C PRO A 103 -15.38 7.07 16.54
N VAL A 104 -14.47 6.54 15.71
CA VAL A 104 -13.70 5.32 16.01
C VAL A 104 -12.33 5.61 16.62
N LEU A 105 -11.92 6.88 16.66
CA LEU A 105 -10.68 7.30 17.30
C LEU A 105 -10.84 7.35 18.82
N ARG A 106 -9.72 7.12 19.52
CA ARG A 106 -9.68 7.34 20.97
C ARG A 106 -9.84 8.83 21.26
N LYS A 107 -10.58 9.19 22.33
CA LYS A 107 -10.81 10.59 22.76
C LYS A 107 -9.54 11.45 22.94
N ARG A 108 -8.35 10.85 22.98
CA ARG A 108 -7.05 11.52 23.14
C ARG A 108 -6.29 11.72 21.82
N SER A 109 -6.85 11.35 20.67
CA SER A 109 -6.15 11.43 19.38
C SER A 109 -5.87 12.86 18.91
N PHE A 110 -6.69 13.83 19.32
CA PHE A 110 -6.54 15.25 18.97
C PHE A 110 -6.79 16.13 20.20
N ARG A 111 -6.09 17.27 20.27
CA ARG A 111 -6.19 18.22 21.40
C ARG A 111 -7.44 19.08 21.24
N ASN A 112 -8.17 19.31 22.32
CA ASN A 112 -9.27 20.28 22.42
C ASN A 112 -10.36 20.18 21.33
N GLY A 113 -10.55 18.99 20.72
CA GLY A 113 -11.55 18.82 19.66
C GLY A 113 -11.12 19.33 18.28
N ASP A 114 -9.88 19.79 18.09
CA ASP A 114 -9.35 20.21 16.79
C ASP A 114 -8.95 18.99 15.95
N TRP A 115 -9.95 18.27 15.47
CA TRP A 115 -9.77 17.12 14.59
C TRP A 115 -9.36 17.54 13.16
N LEU A 116 -9.74 18.74 12.71
CA LEU A 116 -9.45 19.22 11.36
C LEU A 116 -7.97 19.60 11.23
N GLY A 117 -7.43 20.39 12.17
CA GLY A 117 -6.00 20.71 12.22
C GLY A 117 -5.14 19.47 12.37
N TRP A 118 -5.55 18.55 13.24
CA TRP A 118 -4.90 17.24 13.38
C TRP A 118 -4.90 16.43 12.07
N THR A 119 -6.01 16.37 11.35
CA THR A 119 -6.10 15.64 10.08
C THR A 119 -5.22 16.29 9.01
N ASN A 120 -5.19 17.62 8.94
CA ASN A 120 -4.29 18.34 8.04
C ASN A 120 -2.83 18.03 8.32
N GLN A 121 -2.45 17.88 9.60
CA GLN A 121 -1.12 17.41 9.96
C GLN A 121 -0.86 15.98 9.47
N LEU A 122 -1.80 15.05 9.68
CA LEU A 122 -1.66 13.67 9.16
C LEU A 122 -1.46 13.66 7.64
N LEU A 123 -2.24 14.48 6.92
CA LEU A 123 -2.16 14.60 5.48
C LEU A 123 -0.78 15.11 5.06
N MET A 124 -0.28 16.17 5.70
CA MET A 124 1.04 16.74 5.40
C MET A 124 2.17 15.74 5.65
N GLU A 125 2.12 15.01 6.77
CA GLU A 125 3.12 14.01 7.12
C GLU A 125 3.07 12.81 6.15
N CYS A 126 1.88 12.37 5.76
CA CYS A 126 1.70 11.31 4.77
C CYS A 126 2.22 11.74 3.39
N LYS A 127 1.89 12.95 2.94
CA LYS A 127 2.43 13.51 1.68
C LYS A 127 3.95 13.58 1.71
N THR A 128 4.53 13.98 2.84
CA THR A 128 5.99 14.03 3.02
C THR A 128 6.61 12.65 2.93
N ALA A 129 6.05 11.65 3.60
CA ALA A 129 6.54 10.27 3.54
C ALA A 129 6.48 9.69 2.11
N LEU A 130 5.46 10.05 1.33
CA LEU A 130 5.29 9.58 -0.04
C LEU A 130 6.31 10.14 -1.03
N LYS A 131 6.91 11.30 -0.75
CA LYS A 131 8.00 11.85 -1.58
C LYS A 131 9.23 10.95 -1.63
N ILE A 132 9.36 10.01 -0.70
CA ILE A 132 10.44 9.01 -0.71
C ILE A 132 10.14 7.90 -1.73
N LEU A 133 8.86 7.63 -2.01
CA LEU A 133 8.39 6.57 -2.90
C LEU A 133 8.09 7.07 -4.32
N PHE A 134 7.76 8.35 -4.47
CA PHE A 134 7.40 8.98 -5.74
C PHE A 134 8.25 10.23 -6.03
N PRO A 135 8.60 10.51 -7.30
CA PRO A 135 8.20 9.76 -8.50
C PRO A 135 8.89 8.40 -8.61
N LEU A 136 8.26 7.48 -9.35
CA LEU A 136 8.82 6.16 -9.63
C LEU A 136 10.13 6.30 -10.42
N ARG A 137 11.09 5.43 -10.12
CA ARG A 137 12.37 5.33 -10.84
C ARG A 137 12.14 4.81 -12.26
N GLU A 138 13.09 5.07 -13.17
CA GLU A 138 12.98 4.64 -14.58
C GLU A 138 12.70 3.14 -14.73
N ARG A 139 13.43 2.28 -13.99
CA ARG A 139 13.21 0.83 -14.00
C ARG A 139 11.80 0.44 -13.50
N GLU A 140 11.29 1.14 -12.48
CA GLU A 140 9.96 0.92 -11.91
C GLU A 140 8.86 1.36 -12.87
N GLN A 141 9.05 2.48 -13.56
CA GLN A 141 8.17 2.93 -14.63
C GLN A 141 8.15 1.93 -15.79
N ALA A 142 9.32 1.44 -16.21
CA ALA A 142 9.45 0.45 -17.27
C ALA A 142 8.74 -0.87 -16.91
N PHE A 143 8.81 -1.30 -15.65
CA PHE A 143 8.06 -2.47 -15.15
C PHE A 143 6.55 -2.29 -15.34
N LEU A 144 5.99 -1.17 -14.83
CA LEU A 144 4.56 -0.89 -14.96
C LEU A 144 4.14 -0.68 -16.42
N GLN A 145 5.00 -0.05 -17.22
CA GLN A 145 4.77 0.14 -18.65
C GLN A 145 4.67 -1.21 -19.37
N SER A 146 5.63 -2.11 -19.15
CA SER A 146 5.63 -3.45 -19.74
C SER A 146 4.35 -4.22 -19.41
N LEU A 147 3.85 -4.11 -18.19
CA LEU A 147 2.61 -4.75 -17.77
C LEU A 147 1.36 -4.10 -18.36
N PHE A 148 1.20 -2.80 -18.21
CA PHE A 148 -0.04 -2.11 -18.60
C PHE A 148 -0.17 -1.91 -20.10
N GLU A 149 0.95 -1.79 -20.81
CA GLU A 149 0.95 -1.71 -22.26
C GLU A 149 1.00 -3.12 -22.83
N ASN A 150 2.04 -3.90 -22.54
CA ASN A 150 2.28 -5.14 -23.28
C ASN A 150 1.70 -6.40 -22.62
N GLY A 151 1.10 -6.30 -21.43
CA GLY A 151 0.68 -7.48 -20.67
C GLY A 151 1.86 -8.38 -20.29
N ALA A 152 3.08 -7.85 -20.28
CA ALA A 152 4.29 -8.60 -19.98
C ALA A 152 4.75 -8.29 -18.55
N ILE A 153 5.06 -9.35 -17.79
CA ILE A 153 5.60 -9.21 -16.43
C ILE A 153 7.10 -9.46 -16.52
N ASP A 154 7.89 -8.40 -16.39
CA ASP A 154 9.34 -8.49 -16.30
C ASP A 154 9.83 -8.03 -14.93
N ALA A 155 9.80 -8.92 -13.95
CA ALA A 155 10.22 -8.61 -12.59
C ALA A 155 11.71 -8.22 -12.46
N THR A 156 12.55 -8.45 -13.48
CA THR A 156 13.94 -7.99 -13.48
C THR A 156 14.05 -6.47 -13.54
N LEU A 157 12.99 -5.79 -13.99
CA LEU A 157 12.87 -4.33 -13.93
C LEU A 157 12.50 -3.85 -12.51
N ALA A 158 11.94 -4.71 -11.67
CA ALA A 158 11.50 -4.36 -10.31
C ALA A 158 12.58 -4.60 -9.24
N THR A 159 13.36 -5.68 -9.37
CA THR A 159 14.37 -6.06 -8.39
C THR A 159 15.45 -6.95 -9.00
N ASP A 160 16.62 -7.00 -8.36
CA ASP A 160 17.73 -7.88 -8.74
C ASP A 160 17.76 -9.18 -7.90
N ASP A 161 16.87 -9.31 -6.91
CA ASP A 161 16.73 -10.54 -6.12
C ASP A 161 16.00 -11.64 -6.91
N ARG A 162 16.71 -12.74 -7.20
CA ARG A 162 16.20 -13.88 -7.96
C ARG A 162 14.95 -14.51 -7.36
N LYS A 163 14.88 -14.64 -6.03
CA LYS A 163 13.70 -15.24 -5.36
C LYS A 163 12.48 -14.34 -5.53
N LEU A 164 12.65 -13.03 -5.40
CA LEU A 164 11.58 -12.06 -5.60
C LEU A 164 11.16 -11.98 -7.06
N ILE A 165 12.11 -12.03 -8.01
CA ILE A 165 11.83 -12.09 -9.45
C ILE A 165 10.91 -13.26 -9.78
N GLU A 166 11.29 -14.48 -9.36
CA GLU A 166 10.49 -15.70 -9.60
C GLU A 166 9.08 -15.54 -9.04
N LYS A 167 8.97 -15.03 -7.81
CA LYS A 167 7.73 -14.85 -7.08
C LYS A 167 6.79 -13.81 -7.72
N ILE A 168 7.34 -12.69 -8.19
CA ILE A 168 6.57 -11.65 -8.89
C ILE A 168 6.10 -12.17 -10.25
N ASN A 169 6.98 -12.83 -11.02
CA ASN A 169 6.63 -13.42 -12.31
C ASN A 169 5.58 -14.56 -12.21
N SER A 170 5.56 -15.28 -11.08
CA SER A 170 4.56 -16.31 -10.80
C SER A 170 3.32 -15.77 -10.08
N HIS A 171 3.22 -14.47 -9.81
CA HIS A 171 2.16 -13.93 -8.97
C HIS A 171 0.78 -14.04 -9.66
N PRO A 172 -0.21 -14.73 -9.07
CA PRO A 172 -1.49 -15.01 -9.72
C PRO A 172 -2.24 -13.75 -10.18
N LEU A 173 -2.27 -12.71 -9.34
CA LEU A 173 -2.95 -11.45 -9.70
C LEU A 173 -2.26 -10.69 -10.81
N LEU A 174 -0.92 -10.72 -10.89
CA LEU A 174 -0.20 -10.05 -11.97
C LEU A 174 -0.41 -10.80 -13.28
N ARG A 175 -0.35 -12.13 -13.25
CA ARG A 175 -0.67 -12.97 -14.43
C ARG A 175 -2.09 -12.76 -14.93
N TRP A 176 -3.04 -12.68 -14.01
CA TRP A 176 -4.42 -12.38 -14.36
C TRP A 176 -4.55 -10.97 -14.99
N LYS A 177 -3.88 -9.97 -14.41
CA LYS A 177 -3.85 -8.60 -14.96
C LYS A 177 -3.22 -8.56 -16.35
N ALA A 178 -2.07 -9.19 -16.54
CA ALA A 178 -1.39 -9.34 -17.82
C ALA A 178 -2.31 -9.94 -18.89
N LYS A 179 -3.00 -11.04 -18.55
CA LYS A 179 -3.98 -11.67 -19.43
C LYS A 179 -5.11 -10.71 -19.83
N LEU A 180 -5.67 -9.98 -18.86
CA LEU A 180 -6.74 -9.00 -19.11
C LEU A 180 -6.31 -7.90 -20.07
N ILE A 181 -5.08 -7.40 -19.95
CA ILE A 181 -4.53 -6.37 -20.85
C ILE A 181 -4.40 -6.92 -22.28
N LEU A 182 -3.91 -8.15 -22.44
CA LEU A 182 -3.79 -8.79 -23.75
C LEU A 182 -5.16 -9.01 -24.41
N GLU A 183 -6.16 -9.47 -23.65
CA GLU A 183 -7.53 -9.68 -24.16
C GLU A 183 -8.20 -8.36 -24.59
N ASN A 184 -7.96 -7.28 -23.86
CA ASN A 184 -8.53 -5.96 -24.19
C ASN A 184 -7.85 -5.31 -25.41
N ARG A 185 -6.60 -5.67 -25.73
CA ARG A 185 -5.90 -5.20 -26.95
C ARG A 185 -6.37 -5.88 -28.23
N GLN A 186 -6.98 -7.06 -28.14
CA GLN A 186 -7.48 -7.82 -29.28
C GLN A 186 -8.91 -7.43 -29.70
N LYS A 187 -9.55 -6.53 -28.95
CA LYS A 187 -10.88 -5.98 -29.23
C LYS A 187 -10.76 -4.59 -29.84
#